data_AF-A0A1S9DXW5-F1
#
_entry.id   AF-A0A1S9DXW5-F1
#
_cell.length_a   1.000
_cell.length_b   1.000
_cell.length_c   1.000
_cell.angle_alpha   90.00
_cell.angle_beta   90.00
_cell.angle_gamma   90.00
#
_symmetry.space_group_name_H-M   'P 1'
#
loop_
_entity.id
_entity.type
_entity.pdbx_description
1 polymer ?
#
loop_
_entity_poly.entity_id
_entity_poly.type
_entity_poly.pdbx_seq_one_letter_code
_entity_poly.pdbx_strand_id
1 'polypeptide(L)'
;MVSESDINYLRRCVDLAREALEAGDSPFGSVLVDAAGKVIYEDRNRTVTEADVTWHPEFTIVKWAQKNLTPTERAAATVYTSGEHCPMCAAAHANAGLGRIVYASSTAQFVQWRMEMGIKPGPVAPLSINQVAPDLLVDGPALGLDEEVRGLHQRKQARSVSGHMHQRCAAGLPPKDSFSNARQGTAELKECHVRQTRAKFRSAAQALYLNLCPLMHQSGILRKTAMFLATRQLLLVGTAASFLLLLWYTQRIFVSRTVSLPAPTLTPTPTPVPTPAERVSTTPKPPVQSAGNSTLGFQSILALSTGPSWRTRGLLAAASLTGLDIQIPPQPPVNPNLVDAFEHMGPDNVQNPSHGASIAWLAHLDLIKHTIQANLDTVLIIEDDVDWDVSIRSQMVQIAESVRNLTHIDTLDQDMEPYGREWEVLWIGHCGEYWEEQFETVLYDDPTACPHSDYFGWAKQYIERLPDRQRAVYRSVNPVCSFAYALSREGSRKILEVLGGAQDEAFDVSMMHACKAGQLKCISVVPEVVHQYFPAQSFGVKSAVDVGNGQEPGPEEAEFEHVMGSTENILESARCRALWGQRCLRKQ
;
A
#
# COMPACT_ATOMS: atom_id res chain seq x y z
N MET A 1 25.91 16.71 -0.77
CA MET A 1 26.54 15.40 -1.08
C MET A 1 27.44 14.98 0.08
N VAL A 2 27.56 13.67 0.34
CA VAL A 2 28.43 13.10 1.38
C VAL A 2 29.91 13.28 1.00
N SER A 3 30.69 13.94 1.86
CA SER A 3 32.13 14.18 1.67
C SER A 3 33.01 13.06 2.23
N GLU A 4 34.30 13.02 1.89
CA GLU A 4 35.25 12.05 2.47
C GLU A 4 35.37 12.18 4.00
N SER A 5 35.29 13.41 4.54
CA SER A 5 35.24 13.63 5.99
C SER A 5 33.97 13.05 6.61
N ASP A 6 32.83 13.15 5.92
CA ASP A 6 31.57 12.57 6.40
C ASP A 6 31.66 11.05 6.50
N ILE A 7 32.33 10.39 5.55
CA ILE A 7 32.55 8.93 5.56
C ILE A 7 33.27 8.46 6.83
N ASN A 8 34.24 9.22 7.35
CA ASN A 8 34.95 8.85 8.57
C ASN A 8 34.04 8.86 9.80
N TYR A 9 33.15 9.85 9.92
CA TYR A 9 32.17 9.89 11.02
C TYR A 9 31.11 8.80 10.86
N LEU A 10 30.63 8.55 9.63
CA LEU A 10 29.68 7.47 9.35
C LEU A 10 30.25 6.09 9.67
N ARG A 11 31.55 5.84 9.44
CA ARG A 11 32.22 4.60 9.88
C ARG A 11 32.12 4.41 11.40
N ARG A 12 32.33 5.47 12.18
CA ARG A 12 32.12 5.41 13.64
C ARG A 12 30.67 5.10 13.99
N CYS A 13 29.69 5.64 13.27
CA CYS A 13 28.29 5.29 13.45
C CYS A 13 28.02 3.79 13.18
N VAL A 14 28.63 3.21 12.14
CA VAL A 14 28.53 1.77 11.85
C VAL A 14 29.21 0.93 12.93
N ASP A 15 30.32 1.39 13.51
CA ASP A 15 30.95 0.73 14.66
C ASP A 15 30.04 0.72 15.89
N LEU A 16 29.41 1.85 16.21
CA LEU A 16 28.41 1.95 17.30
C LEU A 16 27.19 1.07 17.05
N ALA A 17 26.73 0.97 15.80
CA ALA A 17 25.66 0.05 15.40
C ALA A 17 26.07 -1.42 15.61
N ARG A 18 27.34 -1.77 15.35
CA ARG A 18 27.89 -3.10 15.64
C ARG A 18 27.95 -3.36 17.15
N GLU A 19 28.40 -2.39 17.94
CA GLU A 19 28.37 -2.47 19.41
C GLU A 19 26.95 -2.70 19.94
N ALA A 20 25.94 -2.04 19.37
CA ALA A 20 24.53 -2.25 19.74
C ALA A 20 24.07 -3.67 19.45
N LEU A 21 24.39 -4.19 18.28
CA LEU A 21 24.07 -5.57 17.92
C LEU A 21 24.68 -6.59 18.87
N GLU A 22 25.94 -6.40 19.28
CA GLU A 22 26.61 -7.30 20.22
C GLU A 22 26.03 -7.23 21.63
N ALA A 23 25.52 -6.07 22.04
CA ALA A 23 24.81 -5.90 23.31
C ALA A 23 23.37 -6.46 23.31
N GLY A 24 22.83 -6.82 22.15
CA GLY A 24 21.46 -7.37 22.00
C GLY A 24 20.42 -6.38 21.47
N ASP A 25 20.83 -5.15 21.15
CA ASP A 25 19.99 -4.09 20.63
C ASP A 25 19.83 -4.15 19.10
N SER A 26 19.05 -3.21 18.53
CA SER A 26 19.02 -2.98 17.07
C SER A 26 20.27 -2.23 16.62
N PRO A 27 20.86 -2.55 15.46
CA PRO A 27 22.15 -1.99 15.04
C PRO A 27 21.99 -0.55 14.53
N PHE A 28 21.82 0.40 15.44
CA PHE A 28 21.86 1.82 15.14
C PHE A 28 22.86 2.54 16.04
N GLY A 29 23.61 3.46 15.46
CA GLY A 29 24.60 4.28 16.15
C GLY A 29 24.67 5.68 15.54
N SER A 30 24.94 6.68 16.38
CA SER A 30 24.98 8.08 15.95
C SER A 30 26.06 8.87 16.67
N VAL A 31 26.58 9.89 15.99
CA VAL A 31 27.65 10.76 16.46
C VAL A 31 27.26 12.22 16.22
N LEU A 32 27.46 13.09 17.20
CA LEU A 32 27.30 14.53 17.09
C LEU A 32 28.67 15.20 16.98
N VAL A 33 28.86 16.00 15.93
CA VAL A 33 30.11 16.69 15.61
C VAL A 33 29.87 18.20 15.63
N ASP A 34 30.73 18.94 16.30
CA ASP A 34 30.66 20.41 16.34
C ASP A 34 31.19 21.06 15.05
N ALA A 35 31.04 22.38 14.95
CA ALA A 35 31.50 23.14 13.79
C ALA A 35 33.03 23.12 13.59
N ALA A 36 33.81 22.72 14.60
CA ALA A 36 35.25 22.57 14.52
C ALA A 36 35.67 21.15 14.06
N GLY A 37 34.70 20.28 13.75
CA GLY A 37 34.94 18.89 13.34
C GLY A 37 35.30 17.99 14.51
N LYS A 38 34.97 18.35 15.75
CA LYS A 38 35.21 17.49 16.92
C LYS A 38 33.96 16.70 17.25
N VAL A 39 34.12 15.39 17.46
CA VAL A 39 33.08 14.54 18.06
C VAL A 39 32.85 14.98 19.51
N ILE A 40 31.66 15.49 19.79
CA ILE A 40 31.29 16.01 21.12
C ILE A 40 30.32 15.10 21.86
N TYR A 41 29.63 14.20 21.15
CA TYR A 41 28.79 13.16 21.75
C TYR A 41 28.64 11.98 20.79
N GLU A 42 28.53 10.77 21.33
CA GLU A 42 28.21 9.56 20.57
C GLU A 42 27.30 8.66 21.39
N ASP A 43 26.39 7.96 20.72
CA ASP A 43 25.51 6.99 21.36
C ASP A 43 25.14 5.86 20.40
N ARG A 44 24.59 4.78 20.96
CA ARG A 44 24.04 3.64 20.23
C ARG A 44 22.65 3.28 20.73
N ASN A 45 21.89 2.56 19.92
CA ASN A 45 20.56 2.08 20.31
C ASN A 45 20.65 1.23 21.58
N ARG A 46 19.73 1.49 22.51
CA ARG A 46 19.62 0.83 23.81
C ARG A 46 18.18 0.46 24.18
N THR A 47 17.29 0.40 23.19
CA THR A 47 15.85 0.16 23.41
C THR A 47 15.55 -1.19 24.07
N VAL A 48 16.39 -2.20 23.87
CA VAL A 48 16.23 -3.51 24.52
C VAL A 48 16.92 -3.51 25.88
N THR A 49 18.17 -3.05 25.94
CA THR A 49 18.96 -3.11 27.19
C THR A 49 18.44 -2.18 28.29
N GLU A 50 17.85 -1.04 27.93
CA GLU A 50 17.27 -0.07 28.87
C GLU A 50 15.74 -0.24 29.00
N ALA A 51 15.14 -1.17 28.25
CA ALA A 51 13.69 -1.44 28.23
C ALA A 51 12.82 -0.18 27.98
N ASP A 52 13.31 0.77 27.20
CA ASP A 52 12.61 2.01 26.86
C ASP A 52 12.78 2.32 25.37
N VAL A 53 11.63 2.38 24.68
CA VAL A 53 11.52 2.54 23.23
C VAL A 53 12.05 3.89 22.72
N THR A 54 12.28 4.85 23.61
CA THR A 54 12.80 6.18 23.25
C THR A 54 14.34 6.27 23.26
N TRP A 55 15.05 5.21 23.67
CA TRP A 55 16.53 5.14 23.65
C TRP A 55 17.11 4.83 22.27
N HIS A 56 16.73 5.67 21.31
CA HIS A 56 17.38 5.79 20.02
C HIS A 56 18.57 6.75 20.15
N PRO A 57 19.72 6.45 19.53
CA PRO A 57 20.93 7.26 19.70
C PRO A 57 20.74 8.72 19.24
N GLU A 58 19.95 8.93 18.19
CA GLU A 58 19.58 10.27 17.69
C GLU A 58 18.77 11.05 18.74
N PHE A 59 17.82 10.39 19.40
CA PHE A 59 16.99 11.02 20.42
C PHE A 59 17.78 11.34 21.69
N THR A 60 18.75 10.49 22.05
CA THR A 60 19.70 10.79 23.14
C THR A 60 20.58 11.98 22.78
N ILE A 61 21.08 12.06 21.54
CA ILE A 61 21.85 13.21 21.04
C ILE A 61 21.04 14.50 21.20
N VAL A 62 19.76 14.51 20.82
CA VAL A 62 18.89 15.68 20.99
C VAL A 62 18.80 16.11 22.45
N LYS A 63 18.50 15.16 23.35
CA LYS A 63 18.40 15.43 24.80
C LYS A 63 19.72 15.96 25.37
N TRP A 64 20.85 15.44 24.92
CA TRP A 64 22.17 15.88 25.34
C TRP A 64 22.50 17.28 24.79
N ALA A 65 22.26 17.52 23.50
CA ALA A 65 22.55 18.79 22.84
C ALA A 65 21.74 19.94 23.45
N GLN A 66 20.46 19.73 23.78
CA GLN A 66 19.64 20.75 24.45
C GLN A 66 20.18 21.17 25.82
N LYS A 67 20.88 20.26 26.52
CA LYS A 67 21.45 20.52 27.86
C LYS A 67 22.85 21.12 27.82
N ASN A 68 23.61 20.86 26.75
CA ASN A 68 25.05 21.14 26.72
C ASN A 68 25.47 22.16 25.64
N LEU A 69 24.61 22.46 24.67
CA LEU A 69 24.90 23.39 23.58
C LEU A 69 23.91 24.55 23.55
N THR A 70 24.42 25.73 23.23
CA THR A 70 23.60 26.90 22.91
C THR A 70 22.83 26.68 21.59
N PRO A 71 21.74 27.43 21.33
CA PRO A 71 21.01 27.34 20.07
C PRO A 71 21.90 27.51 18.83
N THR A 72 22.88 28.43 18.88
CA THR A 72 23.81 28.68 17.77
C THR A 72 24.76 27.51 17.55
N GLU A 73 25.28 26.91 18.63
CA GLU A 73 26.16 25.73 18.52
C GLU A 73 25.38 24.51 17.99
N ARG A 74 24.12 24.32 18.39
CA ARG A 74 23.27 23.25 17.86
C ARG A 74 23.02 23.39 16.37
N ALA A 75 22.69 24.60 15.91
CA ALA A 75 22.44 24.87 14.50
C ALA A 75 23.69 24.65 13.63
N ALA A 76 24.88 24.87 14.19
CA ALA A 76 26.16 24.66 13.50
C ALA A 76 26.70 23.21 13.59
N ALA A 77 26.14 22.38 14.47
CA ALA A 77 26.57 20.99 14.64
C ALA A 77 25.97 20.07 13.55
N THR A 78 26.65 18.96 13.29
CA THR A 78 26.20 17.92 12.35
C THR A 78 25.98 16.60 13.10
N VAL A 79 24.84 15.94 12.84
CA VAL A 79 24.55 14.59 13.35
C VAL A 79 24.80 13.56 12.26
N TYR A 80 25.71 12.64 12.53
CA TYR A 80 25.99 11.47 11.71
C TYR A 80 25.26 10.26 12.28
N THR A 81 24.65 9.43 11.45
CA THR A 81 23.96 8.22 11.90
C THR A 81 24.09 7.05 10.93
N SER A 82 24.07 5.82 11.45
CA SER A 82 24.12 4.62 10.63
C SER A 82 22.83 4.41 9.82
N GLY A 83 21.69 4.86 10.33
CA GLY A 83 20.40 4.77 9.63
C GLY A 83 19.65 6.11 9.68
N GLU A 84 18.94 6.44 8.60
CA GLU A 84 18.12 7.64 8.55
C GLU A 84 17.16 7.74 9.75
N HIS A 85 17.00 8.94 10.30
CA HIS A 85 16.20 9.16 11.50
C HIS A 85 14.75 8.73 11.27
N CYS A 86 14.19 7.99 12.23
CA CYS A 86 12.74 7.75 12.24
C CYS A 86 11.97 9.04 12.55
N PRO A 87 10.63 9.08 12.33
CA PRO A 87 9.85 10.31 12.55
C PRO A 87 9.98 10.93 13.94
N MET A 88 10.08 10.09 14.99
CA MET A 88 10.32 10.56 16.36
C MET A 88 11.65 11.32 16.48
N CYS A 89 12.71 10.78 15.89
CA CYS A 89 14.05 11.35 15.99
C CYS A 89 14.21 12.58 15.09
N ALA A 90 13.65 12.54 13.88
CA ALA A 90 13.64 13.68 12.95
C ALA A 90 12.90 14.89 13.54
N ALA A 91 11.70 14.67 14.10
CA ALA A 91 10.94 15.73 14.75
C ALA A 91 11.67 16.29 15.99
N ALA A 92 12.30 15.44 16.80
CA ALA A 92 13.07 15.88 17.96
C ALA A 92 14.30 16.70 17.54
N HIS A 93 15.01 16.29 16.50
CA HIS A 93 16.17 16.99 15.93
C HIS A 93 15.79 18.39 15.46
N ALA A 94 14.73 18.49 14.64
CA ALA A 94 14.23 19.77 14.13
C ALA A 94 13.81 20.71 15.27
N ASN A 95 13.01 20.22 16.22
CA ASN A 95 12.53 21.03 17.35
C ASN A 95 13.66 21.48 18.29
N ALA A 96 14.76 20.74 18.35
CA ALA A 96 15.93 21.15 19.11
C ALA A 96 16.79 22.21 18.39
N GLY A 97 16.56 22.43 17.09
CA GLY A 97 17.38 23.31 16.27
C GLY A 97 18.79 22.78 16.03
N LEU A 98 18.93 21.45 15.92
CA LEU A 98 20.18 20.85 15.47
C LEU A 98 20.36 21.05 13.96
N GLY A 99 21.61 21.17 13.51
CA GLY A 99 21.96 21.43 12.12
C GLY A 99 21.85 20.23 11.19
N ARG A 100 22.84 20.08 10.31
CA ARG A 100 22.85 19.08 9.23
C ARG A 100 22.77 17.64 9.76
N ILE A 101 22.10 16.76 9.01
CA ILE A 101 22.09 15.31 9.25
C ILE A 101 22.80 14.61 8.10
N VAL A 102 23.64 13.62 8.41
CA VAL A 102 24.25 12.73 7.42
C VAL A 102 24.00 11.29 7.82
N TYR A 103 23.52 10.44 6.91
CA TYR A 103 23.22 9.04 7.22
C TYR A 103 23.90 8.05 6.27
N ALA A 104 24.21 6.85 6.78
CA ALA A 104 24.79 5.78 5.98
C ALA A 104 23.73 5.06 5.12
N SER A 105 22.62 4.60 5.70
CA SER A 105 21.52 3.96 4.96
C SER A 105 20.19 4.71 5.09
N SER A 106 19.41 4.79 4.01
CA SER A 106 18.11 5.48 4.02
C SER A 106 16.99 4.66 4.65
N THR A 107 15.91 5.33 5.02
CA THR A 107 14.67 4.69 5.50
C THR A 107 14.08 3.77 4.43
N ALA A 108 14.14 4.16 3.15
CA ALA A 108 13.68 3.33 2.04
C ALA A 108 14.49 2.03 1.91
N GLN A 109 15.83 2.11 2.03
CA GLN A 109 16.70 0.93 2.04
C GLN A 109 16.37 0.02 3.23
N PHE A 110 16.22 0.57 4.43
CA PHE A 110 15.88 -0.21 5.62
C PHE A 110 14.53 -0.93 5.50
N VAL A 111 13.50 -0.27 4.93
CA VAL A 111 12.19 -0.88 4.66
C VAL A 111 12.33 -2.02 3.66
N GLN A 112 13.05 -1.82 2.56
CA GLN A 112 13.32 -2.84 1.55
C GLN A 112 13.96 -4.10 2.16
N TRP A 113 15.02 -3.92 2.96
CA TRP A 113 15.70 -5.04 3.61
C TRP A 113 14.81 -5.81 4.59
N ARG A 114 13.93 -5.10 5.31
CA ARG A 114 12.96 -5.75 6.21
C ARG A 114 11.96 -6.60 5.44
N MET A 115 11.48 -6.12 4.29
CA MET A 115 10.58 -6.89 3.42
C MET A 115 11.26 -8.15 2.89
N GLU A 116 12.49 -8.04 2.40
CA GLU A 116 13.31 -9.18 1.95
C GLU A 116 13.54 -10.21 3.06
N MET A 117 13.70 -9.76 4.30
CA MET A 117 13.85 -10.61 5.48
C MET A 117 12.52 -11.14 6.04
N GLY A 118 11.37 -10.86 5.41
CA GLY A 118 10.04 -11.26 5.88
C GLY A 118 9.62 -10.62 7.20
N ILE A 119 10.22 -9.47 7.56
CA ILE A 119 9.94 -8.75 8.80
C ILE A 119 8.73 -7.84 8.56
N LYS A 120 7.64 -8.07 9.31
CA LYS A 120 6.43 -7.24 9.25
C LYS A 120 6.75 -5.75 9.50
N PRO A 121 6.03 -4.82 8.84
CA PRO A 121 6.16 -3.39 9.13
C PRO A 121 5.94 -3.06 10.61
N GLY A 122 6.67 -2.06 11.10
CA GLY A 122 6.47 -1.54 12.45
C GLY A 122 5.24 -0.62 12.54
N PRO A 123 4.83 -0.21 13.75
CA PRO A 123 3.68 0.66 13.97
C PRO A 123 3.94 2.14 13.60
N VAL A 124 5.18 2.50 13.28
CA VAL A 124 5.58 3.87 12.90
C VAL A 124 5.80 3.93 11.40
N ALA A 125 5.17 4.90 10.73
CA ALA A 125 5.34 5.13 9.31
C ALA A 125 6.82 5.43 8.98
N PRO A 126 7.41 4.83 7.94
CA PRO A 126 8.81 5.02 7.57
C PRO A 126 8.99 6.29 6.74
N LEU A 127 8.71 7.46 7.32
CA LEU A 127 8.89 8.76 6.65
C LEU A 127 10.38 9.12 6.60
N SER A 128 10.82 9.73 5.50
CA SER A 128 12.15 10.34 5.39
C SER A 128 12.27 11.56 6.30
N ILE A 129 13.50 12.01 6.56
CA ILE A 129 13.73 13.19 7.40
C ILE A 129 12.98 14.42 6.85
N ASN A 130 13.09 14.70 5.54
CA ASN A 130 12.47 15.89 4.94
C ASN A 130 10.93 15.79 4.83
N GLN A 131 10.35 14.59 4.89
CA GLN A 131 8.89 14.45 5.04
C GLN A 131 8.40 14.86 6.44
N VAL A 132 9.27 14.79 7.46
CA VAL A 132 8.96 15.15 8.84
C VAL A 132 9.39 16.58 9.17
N ALA A 133 10.53 17.01 8.63
CA ALA A 133 11.15 18.31 8.86
C ALA A 133 11.74 18.83 7.53
N PRO A 134 10.95 19.54 6.70
CA PRO A 134 11.32 19.90 5.33
C PRO A 134 12.61 20.71 5.21
N ASP A 135 12.88 21.60 6.17
CA ASP A 135 13.99 22.57 6.11
C ASP A 135 15.34 22.02 6.60
N LEU A 136 15.40 20.77 7.08
CA LEU A 136 16.66 20.18 7.51
C LEU A 136 17.58 19.87 6.33
N LEU A 137 18.84 20.24 6.47
CA LEU A 137 19.90 19.85 5.53
C LEU A 137 20.25 18.38 5.77
N VAL A 138 20.04 17.54 4.76
CA VAL A 138 20.20 16.09 4.86
C VAL A 138 21.08 15.58 3.72
N ASP A 139 22.04 14.73 4.06
CA ASP A 139 22.90 14.05 3.10
C ASP A 139 22.93 12.53 3.34
N GLY A 140 22.86 11.76 2.27
CA GLY A 140 22.86 10.30 2.29
C GLY A 140 22.01 9.73 1.15
N PRO A 141 21.96 8.40 0.98
CA PRO A 141 22.79 7.40 1.67
C PRO A 141 24.27 7.46 1.26
N ALA A 142 25.14 6.88 2.08
CA ALA A 142 26.57 6.79 1.80
C ALA A 142 26.91 5.43 1.19
N LEU A 143 27.20 5.44 -0.12
CA LEU A 143 27.52 4.24 -0.90
C LEU A 143 28.64 3.41 -0.25
N GLY A 144 28.37 2.12 -0.06
CA GLY A 144 29.29 1.14 0.52
C GLY A 144 29.08 0.93 2.02
N LEU A 145 28.84 2.00 2.79
CA LEU A 145 28.53 1.88 4.23
C LEU A 145 27.09 1.40 4.47
N ASP A 146 26.18 1.70 3.55
CA ASP A 146 24.81 1.18 3.55
C ASP A 146 24.75 -0.36 3.50
N GLU A 147 25.59 -1.00 2.69
CA GLU A 147 25.68 -2.47 2.64
C GLU A 147 26.28 -3.06 3.93
N GLU A 148 27.21 -2.37 4.59
CA GLU A 148 27.69 -2.78 5.93
C GLU A 148 26.56 -2.75 6.97
N VAL A 149 25.74 -1.68 6.95
CA VAL A 149 24.56 -1.55 7.82
C VAL A 149 23.53 -2.65 7.53
N ARG A 150 23.28 -2.96 6.25
CA ARG A 150 22.44 -4.09 5.83
C ARG A 150 22.93 -5.41 6.44
N GLY A 151 24.24 -5.68 6.36
CA GLY A 151 24.85 -6.86 6.94
C GLY A 151 24.61 -7.00 8.46
N LEU A 152 24.64 -5.89 9.20
CA LEU A 152 24.31 -5.88 10.63
C LEU A 152 22.83 -6.24 10.89
N HIS A 153 21.91 -5.72 10.09
CA HIS A 153 20.48 -6.05 10.21
C HIS A 153 20.19 -7.53 9.86
N GLN A 154 20.82 -8.07 8.82
CA GLN A 154 20.72 -9.49 8.46
C GLN A 154 21.21 -10.39 9.61
N ARG A 155 22.35 -10.03 10.23
CA ARG A 155 22.87 -10.73 11.41
C ARG A 155 21.91 -10.68 12.60
N LYS A 156 21.25 -9.54 12.85
CA LYS A 156 20.22 -9.43 13.89
C LYS A 156 19.06 -10.40 13.63
N GLN A 157 18.58 -10.44 12.39
CA GLN A 157 17.47 -11.32 12.02
C GLN A 157 17.84 -12.80 12.19
N ALA A 158 19.03 -13.19 11.76
CA ALA A 158 19.53 -14.55 11.94
C ALA A 158 19.60 -14.97 13.42
N ARG A 159 20.02 -14.05 14.32
CA ARG A 159 20.01 -14.27 15.79
C ARG A 159 18.60 -14.50 16.33
N SER A 160 17.61 -13.73 15.84
CA SER A 160 16.20 -13.86 16.25
C SER A 160 15.58 -15.20 15.85
N VAL A 161 15.84 -15.67 14.63
CA VAL A 161 15.35 -16.96 14.11
C VAL A 161 15.96 -18.14 14.87
N SER A 162 17.28 -18.09 15.13
CA SER A 162 17.97 -19.12 15.92
C SER A 162 17.41 -19.22 17.35
N GLY A 163 17.10 -18.08 17.99
CA GLY A 163 16.46 -18.04 19.31
C GLY A 163 15.07 -18.69 19.33
N HIS A 164 14.23 -18.37 18.34
CA HIS A 164 12.90 -18.98 18.18
C HIS A 164 12.99 -20.50 17.92
N MET A 165 13.97 -20.94 17.14
CA MET A 165 14.19 -22.37 16.86
C MET A 165 14.63 -23.15 18.10
N HIS A 166 15.51 -22.56 18.93
CA HIS A 166 15.91 -23.15 20.22
C HIS A 166 14.74 -23.30 21.19
N GLN A 167 13.87 -22.29 21.31
CA GLN A 167 12.67 -22.35 22.16
C GLN A 167 11.66 -23.40 21.68
N ARG A 168 11.47 -23.56 20.36
CA ARG A 168 10.52 -24.55 19.80
C ARG A 168 11.00 -25.99 19.90
N CYS A 169 12.29 -26.27 19.65
CA CYS A 169 12.85 -27.61 19.88
C CYS A 169 12.82 -27.97 21.38
N ALA A 170 13.01 -27.01 22.30
CA ALA A 170 12.85 -27.23 23.74
C ALA A 170 11.39 -27.55 24.14
N ALA A 171 10.41 -26.96 23.45
CA ALA A 171 8.98 -27.18 23.66
C ALA A 171 8.40 -28.43 22.94
N GLY A 172 9.22 -29.19 22.20
CA GLY A 172 8.78 -30.42 21.51
C GLY A 172 7.87 -30.19 20.30
N LEU A 173 7.79 -28.96 19.78
CA LEU A 173 6.94 -28.59 18.65
C LEU A 173 7.75 -28.61 17.34
N PRO A 174 7.25 -29.21 16.24
CA PRO A 174 7.94 -29.19 14.97
C PRO A 174 8.02 -27.76 14.40
N PRO A 175 9.05 -27.43 13.59
CA PRO A 175 9.16 -26.12 12.96
C PRO A 175 7.97 -25.92 11.99
N LYS A 176 7.42 -24.71 11.97
CA LYS A 176 6.45 -24.28 10.96
C LYS A 176 7.26 -23.43 10.00
N ASP A 177 7.65 -24.03 8.89
CA ASP A 177 7.45 -23.54 7.53
C ASP A 177 8.20 -24.45 6.55
N SER A 178 7.63 -24.60 5.36
CA SER A 178 8.08 -25.46 4.27
C SER A 178 9.49 -25.10 3.80
N PHE A 179 10.44 -26.00 4.02
CA PHE A 179 11.79 -25.90 3.47
C PHE A 179 11.74 -26.05 1.94
N SER A 180 12.13 -25.01 1.20
CA SER A 180 12.23 -25.03 -0.27
C SER A 180 13.39 -25.90 -0.79
N ASN A 181 14.15 -26.55 0.09
CA ASN A 181 15.24 -27.44 -0.31
C ASN A 181 15.31 -28.70 0.59
N ALA A 182 14.94 -29.85 0.02
CA ALA A 182 14.74 -31.12 0.74
C ALA A 182 16.01 -31.68 1.41
N ARG A 183 17.21 -31.24 1.01
CA ARG A 183 18.49 -31.67 1.61
C ARG A 183 18.83 -30.97 2.93
N GLN A 184 18.39 -29.72 3.16
CA GLN A 184 18.66 -29.02 4.42
C GLN A 184 17.70 -29.47 5.54
N GLY A 185 16.41 -29.67 5.23
CA GLY A 185 15.42 -30.13 6.21
C GLY A 185 15.71 -31.52 6.81
N THR A 186 16.40 -32.40 6.06
CA THR A 186 16.74 -33.76 6.54
C THR A 186 17.96 -33.81 7.47
N ALA A 187 18.89 -32.87 7.36
CA ALA A 187 20.01 -32.72 8.29
C ALA A 187 19.55 -32.11 9.63
N GLU A 188 18.64 -31.13 9.58
CA GLU A 188 18.16 -30.37 10.74
C GLU A 188 17.11 -31.13 11.57
N LEU A 189 16.25 -31.94 10.92
CA LEU A 189 15.36 -32.88 11.62
C LEU A 189 16.14 -33.94 12.41
N LYS A 190 17.28 -34.42 11.88
CA LYS A 190 18.16 -35.35 12.60
C LYS A 190 18.77 -34.71 13.83
N GLU A 191 19.17 -33.44 13.78
CA GLU A 191 19.75 -32.74 14.93
C GLU A 191 18.72 -32.45 16.03
N CYS A 192 17.49 -32.02 15.69
CA CYS A 192 16.43 -31.82 16.68
C CYS A 192 15.97 -33.18 17.28
N HIS A 193 15.99 -34.28 16.51
CA HIS A 193 15.72 -35.63 17.03
C HIS A 193 16.79 -36.09 18.02
N VAL A 194 18.08 -35.98 17.67
CA VAL A 194 19.22 -36.34 18.55
C VAL A 194 19.22 -35.53 19.85
N ARG A 195 18.88 -34.23 19.79
CA ARG A 195 18.80 -33.37 20.99
C ARG A 195 17.56 -33.66 21.85
N GLN A 196 16.40 -33.96 21.25
CA GLN A 196 15.21 -34.42 21.98
C GLN A 196 15.45 -35.75 22.69
N THR A 197 16.19 -36.69 22.07
CA THR A 197 16.56 -37.96 22.73
C THR A 197 17.47 -37.72 23.93
N ARG A 198 18.45 -36.80 23.84
CA ARG A 198 19.32 -36.41 24.97
C ARG A 198 18.56 -35.71 26.10
N ALA A 199 17.60 -34.84 25.79
CA ALA A 199 16.80 -34.13 26.78
C ALA A 199 15.83 -35.05 27.53
N LYS A 200 15.16 -35.98 26.81
CA LYS A 200 14.30 -37.01 27.41
C LYS A 200 15.09 -38.02 28.25
N PHE A 201 16.31 -38.38 27.85
CA PHE A 201 17.18 -39.24 28.67
C PHE A 201 17.64 -38.54 29.96
N ARG A 202 17.94 -37.23 29.93
CA ARG A 202 18.30 -36.49 31.16
C ARG A 202 17.12 -36.33 32.12
N SER A 203 15.91 -36.04 31.63
CA SER A 203 14.75 -35.90 32.53
C SER A 203 14.27 -37.24 33.12
N ALA A 204 14.35 -38.34 32.36
CA ALA A 204 14.02 -39.67 32.85
C ALA A 204 15.06 -40.19 33.86
N ALA A 205 16.35 -39.95 33.64
CA ALA A 205 17.41 -40.34 34.58
C ALA A 205 17.34 -39.56 35.90
N GLN A 206 16.96 -38.28 35.86
CA GLN A 206 16.83 -37.43 37.04
C GLN A 206 15.54 -37.71 37.84
N ALA A 207 14.45 -38.10 37.17
CA ALA A 207 13.21 -38.53 37.81
C ALA A 207 13.27 -39.95 38.43
N LEU A 208 14.11 -40.85 37.87
CA LEU A 208 14.37 -42.17 38.46
C LEU A 208 15.28 -42.10 39.70
N TYR A 209 16.24 -41.17 39.72
CA TYR A 209 17.20 -41.03 40.82
C TYR A 209 16.59 -40.38 42.08
N LEU A 210 15.57 -39.53 41.91
CA LEU A 210 14.93 -38.80 43.02
C LEU A 210 13.73 -39.52 43.67
N ASN A 211 13.20 -40.60 43.07
CA ASN A 211 12.02 -41.32 43.57
C ASN A 211 12.29 -42.77 44.04
N LEU A 212 13.52 -43.28 43.94
CA LEU A 212 13.87 -44.66 44.35
C LEU A 212 14.79 -44.76 45.58
N CYS A 213 15.09 -43.65 46.26
CA CYS A 213 16.06 -43.65 47.35
C CYS A 213 15.52 -43.90 48.79
N PRO A 214 14.20 -43.98 49.04
CA PRO A 214 13.73 -44.50 50.32
C PRO A 214 12.58 -45.50 50.15
N LEU A 215 12.83 -46.73 49.68
CA LEU A 215 11.91 -47.89 49.80
C LEU A 215 12.49 -49.20 49.19
N MET A 216 13.78 -49.50 49.40
CA MET A 216 14.32 -50.85 49.17
C MET A 216 15.29 -51.25 50.28
N HIS A 217 14.74 -51.39 51.49
CA HIS A 217 15.23 -52.39 52.43
C HIS A 217 14.09 -53.40 52.62
N GLN A 218 14.43 -54.68 52.45
CA GLN A 218 13.62 -55.89 52.70
C GLN A 218 12.99 -56.59 51.48
N SER A 219 13.63 -57.72 51.15
CA SER A 219 13.08 -59.03 50.78
C SER A 219 12.01 -59.12 49.68
N GLY A 220 12.45 -59.63 48.52
CA GLY A 220 12.09 -60.96 48.02
C GLY A 220 10.64 -61.42 48.07
N ILE A 221 10.14 -61.75 46.86
CA ILE A 221 8.97 -62.61 46.56
C ILE A 221 7.64 -61.85 46.39
N LEU A 222 7.33 -61.44 45.15
CA LEU A 222 6.00 -61.53 44.49
C LEU A 222 5.98 -60.66 43.22
N ARG A 223 6.70 -61.09 42.16
CA ARG A 223 6.81 -60.35 40.89
C ARG A 223 5.89 -60.85 39.77
N LYS A 224 4.93 -61.74 40.06
CA LYS A 224 4.05 -62.33 39.02
C LYS A 224 2.57 -61.96 39.10
N THR A 225 2.11 -61.28 40.15
CA THR A 225 0.70 -60.86 40.30
C THR A 225 0.44 -59.38 39.99
N ALA A 226 1.45 -58.50 40.01
CA ALA A 226 1.27 -57.07 39.74
C ALA A 226 1.08 -56.71 38.25
N MET A 227 1.58 -57.54 37.34
CA MET A 227 1.59 -57.23 35.90
C MET A 227 0.22 -57.49 35.22
N PHE A 228 -0.67 -58.29 35.84
CA PHE A 228 -2.02 -58.55 35.33
C PHE A 228 -3.08 -57.56 35.85
N LEU A 229 -2.84 -56.86 36.97
CA LEU A 229 -3.75 -55.81 37.45
C LEU A 229 -3.56 -54.49 36.71
N ALA A 230 -2.33 -54.15 36.29
CA ALA A 230 -2.02 -52.89 35.63
C ALA A 230 -2.64 -52.78 34.22
N THR A 231 -2.67 -53.87 33.45
CA THR A 231 -3.27 -53.91 32.10
C THR A 231 -4.80 -53.78 32.13
N ARG A 232 -5.46 -54.22 33.21
CA ARG A 232 -6.92 -54.13 33.36
C ARG A 232 -7.38 -52.74 33.78
N GLN A 233 -6.56 -52.00 34.55
CA GLN A 233 -6.88 -50.61 34.94
C GLN A 233 -6.66 -49.61 33.78
N LEU A 234 -5.66 -49.83 32.92
CA LEU A 234 -5.42 -48.95 31.76
C LEU A 234 -6.51 -49.04 30.68
N LEU A 235 -7.13 -50.22 30.49
CA LEU A 235 -8.26 -50.37 29.55
C LEU A 235 -9.55 -49.71 30.06
N LEU A 236 -9.81 -49.72 31.37
CA LEU A 236 -11.00 -49.12 31.99
C LEU A 236 -10.96 -47.58 31.98
N VAL A 237 -9.77 -46.98 32.12
CA VAL A 237 -9.61 -45.52 32.05
C VAL A 237 -9.77 -45.01 30.61
N GLY A 238 -9.30 -45.77 29.62
CA GLY A 238 -9.43 -45.41 28.20
C GLY A 238 -10.87 -45.45 27.68
N THR A 239 -11.69 -46.38 28.16
CA THR A 239 -13.11 -46.46 27.76
C THR A 239 -13.97 -45.40 28.44
N ALA A 240 -13.68 -45.04 29.70
CA ALA A 240 -14.38 -43.96 30.40
C ALA A 240 -14.12 -42.57 29.79
N ALA A 241 -12.88 -42.28 29.36
CA ALA A 241 -12.53 -41.02 28.71
C ALA A 241 -13.23 -40.84 27.35
N SER A 242 -13.34 -41.92 26.57
CA SER A 242 -14.04 -41.92 25.28
C SER A 242 -15.56 -41.72 25.42
N PHE A 243 -16.18 -42.26 26.48
CA PHE A 243 -17.61 -42.08 26.76
C PHE A 243 -17.94 -40.64 27.22
N LEU A 244 -17.06 -40.01 28.01
CA LEU A 244 -17.21 -38.61 28.44
C LEU A 244 -17.07 -37.62 27.28
N LEU A 245 -16.16 -37.88 26.34
CA LEU A 245 -16.02 -37.09 25.10
C LEU A 245 -17.26 -37.21 24.20
N LEU A 246 -17.86 -38.39 24.11
CA LEU A 246 -19.09 -38.62 23.33
C LEU A 246 -20.32 -37.95 23.97
N LEU A 247 -20.42 -37.97 25.31
CA LEU A 247 -21.47 -37.26 26.06
C LEU A 247 -21.34 -35.74 25.95
N TRP A 248 -20.13 -35.21 25.99
CA TRP A 248 -19.87 -33.78 25.77
C TRP A 248 -20.24 -33.33 24.34
N TYR A 249 -19.94 -34.18 23.34
CA TYR A 249 -20.26 -33.88 21.94
C TYR A 249 -21.76 -33.91 21.65
N THR A 250 -22.50 -34.85 22.25
CA THR A 250 -23.95 -35.00 22.04
C THR A 250 -24.78 -33.96 22.82
N GLN A 251 -24.30 -33.45 23.97
CA GLN A 251 -24.98 -32.36 24.70
C GLN A 251 -24.87 -30.98 24.03
N ARG A 252 -23.88 -30.75 23.14
CA ARG A 252 -23.75 -29.48 22.40
C ARG A 252 -24.59 -29.38 21.13
N ILE A 253 -25.13 -30.50 20.64
CA ILE A 253 -25.92 -30.53 19.40
C ILE A 253 -27.42 -30.29 19.65
N PHE A 254 -27.89 -30.29 20.91
CA PHE A 254 -29.33 -30.28 21.23
C PHE A 254 -29.85 -29.12 22.09
N VAL A 255 -29.14 -27.98 22.17
CA VAL A 255 -29.68 -26.77 22.83
C VAL A 255 -29.52 -25.54 21.93
N SER A 256 -30.39 -25.44 20.94
CA SER A 256 -30.75 -24.17 20.29
C SER A 256 -32.23 -24.21 19.95
N ARG A 257 -33.07 -24.06 20.97
CA ARG A 257 -34.44 -23.50 20.87
C ARG A 257 -35.07 -23.45 22.26
N THR A 258 -35.06 -22.27 22.88
CA THR A 258 -36.19 -21.80 23.69
C THR A 258 -36.24 -20.28 23.68
N VAL A 259 -37.42 -19.81 23.30
CA VAL A 259 -38.00 -18.47 23.41
C VAL A 259 -38.15 -18.10 24.89
N SER A 260 -37.99 -16.81 25.26
CA SER A 260 -38.81 -16.11 26.30
C SER A 260 -38.52 -14.60 26.42
N LEU A 261 -39.51 -13.81 25.99
CA LEU A 261 -40.24 -12.67 26.60
C LEU A 261 -39.57 -11.57 27.49
N PRO A 262 -40.19 -10.36 27.57
CA PRO A 262 -39.54 -9.08 27.92
C PRO A 262 -39.92 -8.51 29.31
N ALA A 263 -39.15 -7.53 29.81
CA ALA A 263 -39.55 -6.46 30.77
C ALA A 263 -38.33 -5.56 31.12
N PRO A 264 -38.46 -4.34 31.73
CA PRO A 264 -39.67 -3.56 32.03
C PRO A 264 -39.65 -2.12 31.48
N THR A 265 -40.86 -1.56 31.41
CA THR A 265 -41.22 -0.17 31.14
C THR A 265 -40.69 0.77 32.23
N LEU A 266 -40.03 1.86 31.82
CA LEU A 266 -39.86 3.06 32.64
C LEU A 266 -40.52 4.24 31.93
N THR A 267 -41.57 4.75 32.57
CA THR A 267 -42.28 5.99 32.23
C THR A 267 -41.47 7.21 32.65
N PRO A 268 -41.35 8.23 31.78
CA PRO A 268 -41.18 9.61 32.20
C PRO A 268 -42.50 10.40 32.06
N THR A 269 -42.81 11.14 33.11
CA THR A 269 -43.91 12.10 33.30
C THR A 269 -43.83 13.26 32.29
N PRO A 270 -44.96 13.85 31.85
CA PRO A 270 -45.00 14.79 30.72
C PRO A 270 -44.52 16.19 31.11
N THR A 271 -43.75 16.81 30.22
CA THR A 271 -43.48 18.26 30.21
C THR A 271 -43.94 18.85 28.87
N PRO A 272 -44.28 20.15 28.83
CA PRO A 272 -45.33 20.67 27.96
C PRO A 272 -44.88 20.89 26.52
N VAL A 273 -45.81 20.62 25.60
CA VAL A 273 -45.71 20.84 24.16
C VAL A 273 -45.61 22.34 23.83
N PRO A 274 -44.61 22.78 23.05
CA PRO A 274 -44.71 23.99 22.25
C PRO A 274 -45.22 23.65 20.85
N THR A 275 -46.13 24.50 20.38
CA THR A 275 -46.79 24.55 19.07
C THR A 275 -45.78 24.59 17.90
N PRO A 276 -46.16 24.16 16.68
CA PRO A 276 -45.24 23.83 15.61
C PRO A 276 -44.70 25.10 14.93
N ALA A 277 -43.43 25.40 15.17
CA ALA A 277 -42.65 26.23 14.28
C ALA A 277 -42.07 25.33 13.18
N GLU A 278 -42.58 25.54 11.96
CA GLU A 278 -41.95 25.32 10.66
C GLU A 278 -40.61 24.55 10.68
N ARG A 279 -40.71 23.24 10.45
CA ARG A 279 -39.54 22.36 10.31
C ARG A 279 -38.84 22.68 9.00
N VAL A 280 -37.89 23.60 9.03
CA VAL A 280 -36.84 23.68 8.00
C VAL A 280 -36.13 22.32 7.99
N SER A 281 -36.26 21.63 6.87
CA SER A 281 -35.58 20.37 6.58
C SER A 281 -34.07 20.57 6.71
N THR A 282 -33.51 20.17 7.85
CA THR A 282 -32.07 20.10 8.10
C THR A 282 -31.63 18.64 7.99
N THR A 283 -31.92 17.99 6.87
CA THR A 283 -31.17 16.82 6.44
C THR A 283 -29.77 17.30 6.04
N PRO A 284 -28.67 16.80 6.65
CA PRO A 284 -27.34 17.05 6.14
C PRO A 284 -27.30 16.59 4.68
N LYS A 285 -26.99 17.51 3.74
CA LYS A 285 -26.72 17.10 2.36
C LYS A 285 -25.54 16.12 2.38
N PRO A 286 -25.57 15.01 1.63
CA PRO A 286 -24.43 14.11 1.54
C PRO A 286 -23.18 14.87 1.07
N PRO A 287 -21.97 14.44 1.45
CA PRO A 287 -20.72 15.16 1.17
C PRO A 287 -20.27 15.06 -0.31
N VAL A 288 -21.20 14.84 -1.25
CA VAL A 288 -20.95 14.85 -2.70
C VAL A 288 -20.27 16.14 -3.18
N GLN A 289 -20.49 17.26 -2.47
CA GLN A 289 -19.80 18.52 -2.78
C GLN A 289 -18.27 18.43 -2.64
N SER A 290 -17.75 17.52 -1.82
CA SER A 290 -16.30 17.30 -1.68
C SER A 290 -15.67 16.72 -2.96
N ALA A 291 -16.45 16.07 -3.82
CA ALA A 291 -16.02 15.68 -5.16
C ALA A 291 -15.66 16.87 -6.08
N GLY A 292 -16.05 18.08 -5.69
CA GLY A 292 -15.66 19.32 -6.35
C GLY A 292 -14.43 19.99 -5.75
N ASN A 293 -13.67 19.35 -4.85
CA ASN A 293 -12.42 19.92 -4.31
C ASN A 293 -11.25 19.82 -5.32
N SER A 294 -10.02 20.14 -4.90
CA SER A 294 -8.82 20.07 -5.76
C SER A 294 -8.38 18.64 -6.12
N THR A 295 -8.82 17.64 -5.36
CA THR A 295 -8.50 16.22 -5.60
C THR A 295 -9.70 15.44 -6.15
N LEU A 296 -10.75 16.15 -6.57
CA LEU A 296 -12.02 15.59 -7.04
C LEU A 296 -12.65 14.62 -6.03
N GLY A 297 -12.47 14.84 -4.73
CA GLY A 297 -13.01 13.99 -3.66
C GLY A 297 -12.20 12.71 -3.39
N PHE A 298 -11.12 12.45 -4.13
CA PHE A 298 -10.17 11.38 -3.84
C PHE A 298 -9.11 11.84 -2.84
N GLN A 299 -8.39 10.90 -2.22
CA GLN A 299 -7.27 11.28 -1.34
C GLN A 299 -6.09 11.87 -2.12
N SER A 300 -5.87 11.42 -3.35
CA SER A 300 -4.84 11.95 -4.25
C SER A 300 -5.20 11.73 -5.72
N ILE A 301 -4.69 12.60 -6.59
CA ILE A 301 -4.66 12.38 -8.04
C ILE A 301 -3.20 12.11 -8.41
N LEU A 302 -2.93 10.96 -9.03
CA LEU A 302 -1.60 10.56 -9.48
C LEU A 302 -1.56 10.48 -11.00
N ALA A 303 -0.57 11.13 -11.61
CA ALA A 303 -0.35 11.06 -13.04
C ALA A 303 0.72 10.02 -13.38
N LEU A 304 0.42 9.17 -14.36
CA LEU A 304 1.35 8.22 -14.93
C LEU A 304 2.24 8.92 -15.95
N SER A 305 3.52 9.09 -15.61
CA SER A 305 4.50 9.74 -16.48
C SER A 305 5.92 9.29 -16.16
N THR A 306 6.77 9.25 -17.18
CA THR A 306 8.20 8.91 -17.07
C THR A 306 9.09 10.10 -16.70
N GLY A 307 8.56 11.33 -16.72
CA GLY A 307 9.28 12.54 -16.35
C GLY A 307 8.75 13.79 -17.05
N PRO A 308 9.43 14.94 -16.84
CA PRO A 308 9.05 16.19 -17.48
C PRO A 308 9.08 16.10 -19.02
N SER A 309 7.94 16.37 -19.64
CA SER A 309 7.72 16.40 -21.09
C SER A 309 6.60 17.38 -21.46
N TRP A 310 6.36 17.63 -22.75
CA TRP A 310 5.22 18.44 -23.22
C TRP A 310 3.88 17.93 -22.67
N ARG A 311 3.76 16.61 -22.44
CA ARG A 311 2.57 15.95 -21.87
C ARG A 311 2.32 16.44 -20.45
N THR A 312 3.33 16.31 -19.57
CA THR A 312 3.25 16.78 -18.18
C THR A 312 3.07 18.29 -18.07
N ARG A 313 3.70 19.09 -18.93
CA ARG A 313 3.54 20.56 -18.92
C ARG A 313 2.12 20.96 -19.31
N GLY A 314 1.55 20.33 -20.34
CA GLY A 314 0.15 20.51 -20.71
C GLY A 314 -0.83 20.06 -19.62
N LEU A 315 -0.55 18.92 -18.99
CA LEU A 315 -1.33 18.40 -17.86
C LEU A 315 -1.35 19.38 -16.68
N LEU A 316 -0.18 19.88 -16.27
CA LEU A 316 -0.06 20.83 -15.17
C LEU A 316 -0.67 22.21 -15.50
N ALA A 317 -0.61 22.63 -16.76
CA ALA A 317 -1.30 23.84 -17.21
C ALA A 317 -2.84 23.70 -17.09
N ALA A 318 -3.40 22.55 -17.52
CA ALA A 318 -4.81 22.23 -17.34
C ALA A 318 -5.18 22.19 -15.85
N ALA A 319 -4.37 21.52 -15.02
CA ALA A 319 -4.58 21.40 -13.57
C ALA A 319 -4.57 22.77 -12.89
N SER A 320 -3.63 23.64 -13.24
CA SER A 320 -3.56 25.01 -12.72
C SER A 320 -4.79 25.84 -13.10
N LEU A 321 -5.33 25.67 -14.32
CA LEU A 321 -6.53 26.39 -14.76
C LEU A 321 -7.77 25.94 -13.98
N THR A 322 -7.94 24.63 -13.78
CA THR A 322 -9.13 24.07 -13.11
C THR A 322 -8.98 23.94 -11.59
N GLY A 323 -7.79 24.24 -11.05
CA GLY A 323 -7.49 24.14 -9.62
C GLY A 323 -7.41 22.70 -9.11
N LEU A 324 -6.88 21.78 -9.92
CA LEU A 324 -6.63 20.40 -9.51
C LEU A 324 -5.21 20.24 -8.95
N ASP A 325 -5.10 19.43 -7.89
CA ASP A 325 -3.82 19.04 -7.29
C ASP A 325 -3.44 17.65 -7.80
N ILE A 326 -2.47 17.61 -8.71
CA ILE A 326 -2.02 16.41 -9.40
C ILE A 326 -0.56 16.16 -9.03
N GLN A 327 -0.28 14.96 -8.54
CA GLN A 327 1.07 14.54 -8.20
C GLN A 327 1.61 13.65 -9.31
N ILE A 328 2.84 13.92 -9.75
CA ILE A 328 3.59 13.05 -10.66
C ILE A 328 4.67 12.36 -9.80
N PRO A 329 4.42 11.18 -9.24
CA PRO A 329 5.43 10.48 -8.45
C PRO A 329 6.59 10.05 -9.36
N PRO A 330 7.83 9.98 -8.84
CA PRO A 330 8.95 9.45 -9.60
C PRO A 330 8.66 8.00 -10.04
N GLN A 331 8.70 7.76 -11.34
CA GLN A 331 8.56 6.42 -11.91
C GLN A 331 9.90 5.96 -12.48
N PRO A 332 10.54 4.94 -11.90
CA PRO A 332 11.77 4.41 -12.46
C PRO A 332 11.50 3.79 -13.83
N PRO A 333 12.49 3.81 -14.76
CA PRO A 333 12.38 3.10 -16.02
C PRO A 333 12.06 1.62 -15.79
N VAL A 334 11.11 1.08 -16.57
CA VAL A 334 10.78 -0.35 -16.50
C VAL A 334 11.99 -1.16 -16.99
N ASN A 335 12.41 -2.14 -16.19
CA ASN A 335 13.57 -2.97 -16.52
C ASN A 335 13.28 -3.80 -17.79
N PRO A 336 14.11 -3.72 -18.84
CA PRO A 336 13.87 -4.46 -20.08
C PRO A 336 13.72 -5.98 -19.88
N ASN A 337 14.51 -6.58 -18.99
CA ASN A 337 14.40 -8.02 -18.70
C ASN A 337 13.05 -8.37 -18.05
N LEU A 338 12.45 -7.43 -17.32
CA LEU A 338 11.12 -7.61 -16.76
C LEU A 338 10.05 -7.52 -17.84
N VAL A 339 10.20 -6.59 -18.79
CA VAL A 339 9.31 -6.47 -19.96
C VAL A 339 9.34 -7.77 -20.76
N ASP A 340 10.54 -8.25 -21.12
CA ASP A 340 10.70 -9.50 -21.87
C ASP A 340 10.09 -10.69 -21.13
N ALA A 341 10.26 -10.76 -19.80
CA ALA A 341 9.64 -11.82 -19.00
C ALA A 341 8.11 -11.70 -18.96
N PHE A 342 7.57 -10.48 -18.90
CA PHE A 342 6.14 -10.20 -18.83
C PHE A 342 5.42 -10.56 -20.13
N GLU A 343 6.05 -10.33 -21.28
CA GLU A 343 5.55 -10.74 -22.61
C GLU A 343 5.38 -12.25 -22.77
N HIS A 344 6.12 -13.04 -21.99
CA HIS A 344 6.15 -14.50 -22.10
C HIS A 344 5.62 -15.18 -20.83
N MET A 345 4.99 -14.41 -19.93
CA MET A 345 4.47 -14.92 -18.67
C MET A 345 3.07 -15.50 -18.87
N GLY A 346 2.83 -16.70 -18.33
CA GLY A 346 1.54 -17.39 -18.45
C GLY A 346 1.60 -18.59 -19.38
N PRO A 347 0.49 -19.31 -19.55
CA PRO A 347 0.41 -20.49 -20.41
C PRO A 347 0.31 -20.09 -21.90
N ASP A 348 0.88 -20.93 -22.79
CA ASP A 348 0.98 -20.68 -24.25
C ASP A 348 -0.37 -20.45 -24.97
N ASN A 349 -1.50 -20.70 -24.32
CA ASN A 349 -2.85 -20.59 -24.88
C ASN A 349 -3.56 -19.28 -24.54
N VAL A 350 -2.91 -18.35 -23.86
CA VAL A 350 -3.43 -17.02 -23.54
C VAL A 350 -2.75 -15.98 -24.43
N GLN A 351 -3.50 -14.98 -24.87
CA GLN A 351 -2.94 -13.86 -25.62
C GLN A 351 -2.04 -13.05 -24.69
N ASN A 352 -0.80 -12.86 -25.10
CA ASN A 352 0.19 -12.09 -24.32
C ASN A 352 0.27 -10.64 -24.81
N PRO A 353 0.73 -9.71 -23.95
CA PRO A 353 0.84 -8.31 -24.32
C PRO A 353 2.01 -8.08 -25.28
N SER A 354 1.86 -7.10 -26.18
CA SER A 354 2.97 -6.59 -27.01
C SER A 354 4.06 -5.91 -26.14
N HIS A 355 5.24 -5.65 -26.69
CA HIS A 355 6.34 -5.01 -25.95
C HIS A 355 5.93 -3.67 -25.35
N GLY A 356 5.34 -2.78 -26.16
CA GLY A 356 4.84 -1.50 -25.69
C GLY A 356 3.71 -1.63 -24.66
N ALA A 357 2.80 -2.59 -24.85
CA ALA A 357 1.73 -2.85 -23.89
C ALA A 357 2.28 -3.38 -22.56
N SER A 358 3.33 -4.19 -22.59
CA SER A 358 4.02 -4.69 -21.40
C SER A 358 4.69 -3.56 -20.62
N ILE A 359 5.33 -2.61 -21.30
CA ILE A 359 5.90 -1.41 -20.67
C ILE A 359 4.81 -0.60 -19.98
N ALA A 360 3.71 -0.30 -20.68
CA ALA A 360 2.60 0.46 -20.12
C ALA A 360 1.97 -0.26 -18.92
N TRP A 361 1.70 -1.56 -19.05
CA TRP A 361 1.11 -2.38 -17.99
C TRP A 361 1.98 -2.36 -16.73
N LEU A 362 3.28 -2.59 -16.88
CA LEU A 362 4.21 -2.57 -15.75
C LEU A 362 4.28 -1.19 -15.09
N ALA A 363 4.18 -0.10 -15.85
CA ALA A 363 4.11 1.26 -15.31
C ALA A 363 2.81 1.49 -14.50
N HIS A 364 1.65 1.04 -14.99
CA HIS A 364 0.40 1.09 -14.21
C HIS A 364 0.49 0.27 -12.92
N LEU A 365 1.05 -0.95 -12.97
CA LEU A 365 1.23 -1.77 -11.78
C LEU A 365 2.20 -1.14 -10.78
N ASP A 366 3.25 -0.44 -11.24
CA ASP A 366 4.18 0.27 -10.36
C ASP A 366 3.48 1.43 -9.63
N LEU A 367 2.69 2.23 -10.37
CA LEU A 367 1.91 3.30 -9.77
C LEU A 367 0.87 2.76 -8.77
N ILE A 368 0.21 1.63 -9.05
CA ILE A 368 -0.72 0.99 -8.11
C ILE A 368 0.01 0.40 -6.89
N LYS A 369 1.23 -0.11 -7.04
CA LYS A 369 2.05 -0.50 -5.87
C LYS A 369 2.35 0.73 -5.01
N HIS A 370 2.64 1.87 -5.63
CA HIS A 370 2.85 3.13 -4.92
C HIS A 370 1.61 3.55 -4.12
N THR A 371 0.38 3.40 -4.66
CA THR A 371 -0.85 3.76 -3.93
C THR A 371 -1.03 2.93 -2.65
N ILE A 372 -0.74 1.63 -2.74
CA ILE A 372 -0.78 0.70 -1.59
C ILE A 372 0.32 1.06 -0.58
N GLN A 373 1.54 1.33 -1.05
CA GLN A 373 2.67 1.70 -0.19
C GLN A 373 2.44 3.04 0.51
N ALA A 374 1.83 4.01 -0.17
CA ALA A 374 1.42 5.30 0.38
C ALA A 374 0.15 5.22 1.24
N ASN A 375 -0.44 4.02 1.39
CA ASN A 375 -1.61 3.75 2.22
C ASN A 375 -2.85 4.59 1.85
N LEU A 376 -3.00 4.93 0.56
CA LEU A 376 -4.12 5.72 0.06
C LEU A 376 -5.43 4.92 0.15
N ASP A 377 -6.49 5.55 0.64
CA ASP A 377 -7.83 4.95 0.70
C ASP A 377 -8.55 5.02 -0.64
N THR A 378 -8.40 6.14 -1.34
CA THR A 378 -8.89 6.35 -2.70
C THR A 378 -7.88 7.16 -3.50
N VAL A 379 -7.73 6.81 -4.77
CA VAL A 379 -6.78 7.49 -5.66
C VAL A 379 -7.35 7.55 -7.06
N LEU A 380 -7.21 8.69 -7.73
CA LEU A 380 -7.47 8.82 -9.16
C LEU A 380 -6.14 8.70 -9.90
N ILE A 381 -6.01 7.70 -10.76
CA ILE A 381 -4.86 7.55 -11.67
C ILE A 381 -5.26 8.12 -13.03
N ILE A 382 -4.38 8.95 -13.59
CA ILE A 382 -4.55 9.54 -14.93
C ILE A 382 -3.28 9.39 -15.77
N GLU A 383 -3.41 9.29 -17.08
CA GLU A 383 -2.26 9.33 -18.00
C GLU A 383 -1.77 10.77 -18.23
N ASP A 384 -0.52 10.98 -18.66
CA ASP A 384 0.07 12.33 -18.77
C ASP A 384 -0.35 13.11 -20.03
N ASP A 385 -0.90 12.42 -21.03
CA ASP A 385 -1.44 12.99 -22.26
C ASP A 385 -2.96 13.19 -22.22
N VAL A 386 -3.60 13.17 -21.05
CA VAL A 386 -5.05 13.41 -20.92
C VAL A 386 -5.41 14.88 -20.74
N ASP A 387 -6.69 15.15 -20.91
CA ASP A 387 -7.33 16.45 -20.77
C ASP A 387 -8.80 16.28 -20.35
N TRP A 388 -9.42 17.36 -19.87
CA TRP A 388 -10.78 17.37 -19.30
C TRP A 388 -11.46 18.71 -19.54
N ASP A 389 -12.77 18.77 -19.28
CA ASP A 389 -13.52 20.01 -19.41
C ASP A 389 -13.15 20.99 -18.29
N VAL A 390 -13.10 22.31 -18.55
CA VAL A 390 -12.90 23.33 -17.50
C VAL A 390 -13.90 23.21 -16.33
N SER A 391 -15.03 22.56 -16.56
CA SER A 391 -16.11 22.30 -15.60
C SER A 391 -15.94 21.00 -14.80
N ILE A 392 -14.77 20.33 -14.87
CA ILE A 392 -14.52 19.01 -14.26
C ILE A 392 -14.94 18.92 -12.79
N ARG A 393 -14.70 19.96 -12.00
CA ARG A 393 -15.04 19.96 -10.57
C ARG A 393 -16.56 19.89 -10.33
N SER A 394 -17.35 20.57 -11.16
CA SER A 394 -18.82 20.46 -11.10
C SER A 394 -19.33 19.14 -11.69
N GLN A 395 -18.70 18.63 -12.75
CA GLN A 395 -19.03 17.32 -13.33
C GLN A 395 -18.86 16.22 -12.28
N MET A 396 -17.73 16.23 -11.54
CA MET A 396 -17.43 15.21 -10.53
C MET A 396 -18.40 15.23 -9.34
N VAL A 397 -19.03 16.36 -9.00
CA VAL A 397 -20.09 16.41 -7.98
C VAL A 397 -21.34 15.65 -8.43
N GLN A 398 -21.78 15.84 -9.67
CA GLN A 398 -22.93 15.11 -10.23
C GLN A 398 -22.62 13.62 -10.41
N ILE A 399 -21.39 13.29 -10.81
CA ILE A 399 -20.92 11.89 -10.88
C ILE A 399 -20.95 11.27 -9.49
N ALA A 400 -20.46 11.95 -8.45
CA ALA A 400 -20.48 11.45 -7.09
C ALA A 400 -21.90 11.13 -6.60
N GLU A 401 -22.85 12.05 -6.82
CA GLU A 401 -24.26 11.82 -6.51
C GLU A 401 -24.82 10.61 -7.27
N SER A 402 -24.49 10.47 -8.56
CA SER A 402 -24.95 9.37 -9.40
C SER A 402 -24.37 8.01 -8.99
N VAL A 403 -23.08 7.97 -8.61
CA VAL A 403 -22.44 6.77 -8.09
C VAL A 403 -23.10 6.32 -6.78
N ARG A 404 -23.40 7.25 -5.87
CA ARG A 404 -24.10 6.94 -4.61
C ARG A 404 -25.52 6.42 -4.85
N ASN A 405 -26.22 6.98 -5.84
CA ASN A 405 -27.55 6.53 -6.22
C ASN A 405 -27.50 5.11 -6.85
N LEU A 406 -26.55 4.86 -7.75
CA LEU A 406 -26.34 3.54 -8.37
C LEU A 406 -26.01 2.44 -7.35
N THR A 407 -25.27 2.80 -6.30
CA THR A 407 -24.81 1.86 -5.28
C THR A 407 -25.79 1.68 -4.12
N HIS A 408 -26.96 2.35 -4.16
CA HIS A 408 -28.03 2.26 -3.16
C HIS A 408 -27.56 2.47 -1.72
N ILE A 409 -26.66 3.43 -1.50
CA ILE A 409 -26.20 3.76 -0.14
C ILE A 409 -27.39 4.25 0.68
N ASP A 410 -27.71 3.56 1.77
CA ASP A 410 -28.87 3.90 2.59
C ASP A 410 -28.68 5.29 3.19
N THR A 411 -29.72 6.12 3.14
CA THR A 411 -29.69 7.50 3.69
C THR A 411 -29.47 7.55 5.21
N LEU A 412 -29.53 6.39 5.87
CA LEU A 412 -29.21 6.19 7.28
C LEU A 412 -27.71 5.92 7.53
N ASP A 413 -26.95 5.56 6.51
CA ASP A 413 -25.51 5.36 6.61
C ASP A 413 -24.81 6.72 6.71
N GLN A 414 -24.04 6.89 7.78
CA GLN A 414 -23.13 8.03 7.99
C GLN A 414 -21.90 7.95 7.07
N ASP A 415 -22.06 7.45 5.84
CA ASP A 415 -20.97 7.34 4.88
C ASP A 415 -20.61 8.72 4.34
N MET A 416 -19.48 9.23 4.83
CA MET A 416 -18.97 10.55 4.52
C MET A 416 -18.14 10.59 3.22
N GLU A 417 -17.98 9.46 2.51
CA GLU A 417 -17.22 9.45 1.25
C GLU A 417 -18.06 9.97 0.08
N PRO A 418 -17.51 10.86 -0.78
CA PRO A 418 -18.27 11.48 -1.87
C PRO A 418 -18.86 10.45 -2.85
N TYR A 419 -18.12 9.39 -3.15
CA TYR A 419 -18.53 8.31 -4.07
C TYR A 419 -19.07 7.07 -3.35
N GLY A 420 -19.16 7.11 -2.02
CA GLY A 420 -19.34 5.91 -1.21
C GLY A 420 -18.20 4.90 -1.35
N ARG A 421 -18.43 3.69 -0.85
CA ARG A 421 -17.40 2.62 -0.78
C ARG A 421 -17.72 1.37 -1.61
N GLU A 422 -18.90 1.28 -2.23
CA GLU A 422 -19.37 0.10 -2.98
C GLU A 422 -18.87 0.04 -4.44
N TRP A 423 -17.58 0.31 -4.61
CA TRP A 423 -16.84 0.25 -5.87
C TRP A 423 -15.35 -0.02 -5.62
N GLU A 424 -14.70 -0.62 -6.62
CA GLU A 424 -13.27 -0.94 -6.61
C GLU A 424 -12.53 -0.19 -7.71
N VAL A 425 -13.19 -0.03 -8.86
CA VAL A 425 -12.72 0.78 -9.98
C VAL A 425 -13.84 1.74 -10.39
N LEU A 426 -13.53 3.02 -10.48
CA LEU A 426 -14.40 4.05 -11.05
C LEU A 426 -13.72 4.62 -12.29
N TRP A 427 -14.21 4.25 -13.47
CA TRP A 427 -13.65 4.63 -14.76
C TRP A 427 -14.28 5.94 -15.24
N ILE A 428 -13.47 7.00 -15.34
CA ILE A 428 -13.95 8.34 -15.71
C ILE A 428 -13.31 8.86 -17.00
N GLY A 429 -12.27 8.18 -17.49
CA GLY A 429 -11.63 8.45 -18.77
C GLY A 429 -11.27 7.15 -19.50
N HIS A 430 -11.85 6.98 -20.67
CA HIS A 430 -11.73 5.81 -21.54
C HIS A 430 -11.96 6.22 -23.00
N CYS A 431 -11.54 5.40 -23.96
CA CYS A 431 -11.81 5.61 -25.39
C CYS A 431 -13.27 5.31 -25.78
N GLY A 432 -14.04 4.74 -24.85
CA GLY A 432 -15.43 4.40 -25.05
C GLY A 432 -15.82 3.13 -24.30
N GLU A 433 -17.12 2.96 -24.14
CA GLU A 433 -17.69 1.76 -23.53
C GLU A 433 -19.03 1.40 -24.18
N TYR A 434 -19.31 0.11 -24.18
CA TYR A 434 -20.59 -0.44 -24.56
C TYR A 434 -21.68 -0.16 -23.51
N TRP A 435 -22.79 0.46 -23.93
CA TRP A 435 -23.96 0.66 -23.08
C TRP A 435 -25.25 0.14 -23.74
N GLU A 436 -26.15 -0.40 -22.92
CA GLU A 436 -27.53 -0.81 -23.28
C GLU A 436 -28.54 -0.37 -22.21
N GLU A 437 -29.80 -0.15 -22.63
CA GLU A 437 -30.92 0.22 -21.74
C GLU A 437 -31.19 -0.78 -20.61
N GLN A 438 -30.73 -2.02 -20.76
CA GLN A 438 -30.95 -3.09 -19.78
C GLN A 438 -30.08 -2.95 -18.53
N PHE A 439 -29.01 -2.14 -18.61
CA PHE A 439 -28.09 -1.97 -17.50
C PHE A 439 -28.70 -1.04 -16.46
N GLU A 440 -28.56 -1.43 -15.19
CA GLU A 440 -28.86 -0.53 -14.09
C GLU A 440 -28.00 0.72 -14.21
N THR A 441 -28.64 1.84 -14.51
CA THR A 441 -27.99 3.09 -14.92
C THR A 441 -28.65 4.26 -14.21
N VAL A 442 -27.83 5.18 -13.72
CA VAL A 442 -28.27 6.52 -13.32
C VAL A 442 -27.96 7.46 -14.47
N LEU A 443 -29.03 8.01 -15.07
CA LEU A 443 -28.94 9.03 -16.10
C LEU A 443 -29.16 10.42 -15.49
N TYR A 444 -28.40 11.41 -15.94
CA TYR A 444 -28.62 12.80 -15.59
C TYR A 444 -28.23 13.75 -16.72
N ASP A 445 -28.89 14.91 -16.76
CA ASP A 445 -28.57 15.97 -17.70
C ASP A 445 -27.21 16.58 -17.41
N ASP A 446 -26.35 16.63 -18.42
CA ASP A 446 -25.07 17.31 -18.36
C ASP A 446 -24.84 18.16 -19.63
N PRO A 447 -25.02 19.49 -19.56
CA PRO A 447 -24.81 20.39 -20.69
C PRO A 447 -23.33 20.49 -21.12
N THR A 448 -22.41 19.86 -20.40
CA THR A 448 -20.99 19.76 -20.77
C THR A 448 -20.65 18.44 -21.45
N ALA A 449 -21.56 17.46 -21.48
CA ALA A 449 -21.38 16.25 -22.27
C ALA A 449 -21.33 16.58 -23.77
N CYS A 450 -20.43 15.92 -24.49
CA CYS A 450 -20.27 16.08 -25.93
C CYS A 450 -21.55 15.66 -26.65
N PRO A 451 -22.12 16.53 -27.52
CA PRO A 451 -23.30 16.16 -28.28
C PRO A 451 -22.95 15.05 -29.28
N HIS A 452 -23.92 14.21 -29.60
CA HIS A 452 -23.71 13.06 -30.50
C HIS A 452 -23.13 13.47 -31.87
N SER A 453 -23.53 14.63 -32.37
CA SER A 453 -23.05 15.16 -33.66
C SER A 453 -21.53 15.36 -33.68
N ASP A 454 -20.95 15.77 -32.55
CA ASP A 454 -19.53 16.06 -32.42
C ASP A 454 -18.73 14.90 -31.78
N TYR A 455 -19.40 13.85 -31.28
CA TYR A 455 -18.72 12.70 -30.67
C TYR A 455 -17.84 11.98 -31.70
N PHE A 456 -16.62 11.68 -31.29
CA PHE A 456 -15.55 11.06 -32.07
C PHE A 456 -15.18 9.68 -31.51
N GLY A 457 -14.77 8.77 -32.39
CA GLY A 457 -14.32 7.43 -32.00
C GLY A 457 -15.35 6.31 -32.23
N TRP A 458 -14.93 5.08 -31.97
CA TRP A 458 -15.69 3.85 -32.26
C TRP A 458 -16.95 3.71 -31.41
N ALA A 459 -16.98 4.32 -30.22
CA ALA A 459 -18.11 4.21 -29.30
C ALA A 459 -19.31 5.08 -29.68
N LYS A 460 -19.20 5.94 -30.71
CA LYS A 460 -20.28 6.82 -31.18
C LYS A 460 -21.62 6.10 -31.34
N GLN A 461 -21.62 4.91 -31.93
CA GLN A 461 -22.84 4.09 -32.14
C GLN A 461 -23.52 3.61 -30.85
N TYR A 462 -22.81 3.62 -29.72
CA TYR A 462 -23.35 3.30 -28.39
C TYR A 462 -23.80 4.58 -27.68
N ILE A 463 -23.02 5.66 -27.80
CA ILE A 463 -23.38 6.99 -27.27
C ILE A 463 -24.67 7.51 -27.91
N GLU A 464 -24.87 7.32 -29.20
CA GLU A 464 -26.09 7.74 -29.92
C GLU A 464 -27.39 7.10 -29.39
N ARG A 465 -27.28 6.05 -28.56
CA ARG A 465 -28.43 5.39 -27.91
C ARG A 465 -28.79 6.03 -26.56
N LEU A 466 -27.85 6.75 -25.95
CA LEU A 466 -28.13 7.57 -24.77
C LEU A 466 -28.94 8.80 -25.21
N PRO A 467 -29.73 9.42 -24.33
CA PRO A 467 -30.27 10.74 -24.62
C PRO A 467 -29.13 11.76 -24.80
N ASP A 468 -29.25 12.60 -25.82
CA ASP A 468 -28.23 13.62 -26.12
C ASP A 468 -28.05 14.58 -24.94
N ARG A 469 -26.80 14.99 -24.68
CA ARG A 469 -26.43 15.84 -23.54
C ARG A 469 -26.74 15.25 -22.16
N GLN A 470 -26.75 13.93 -22.04
CA GLN A 470 -26.81 13.24 -20.75
C GLN A 470 -25.55 12.40 -20.51
N ARG A 471 -25.29 12.11 -19.23
CA ARG A 471 -24.32 11.09 -18.82
C ARG A 471 -25.04 9.95 -18.13
N ALA A 472 -24.55 8.75 -18.39
CA ALA A 472 -24.89 7.49 -17.77
C ALA A 472 -23.79 7.08 -16.78
N VAL A 473 -24.19 6.73 -15.56
CA VAL A 473 -23.33 6.09 -14.57
C VAL A 473 -23.90 4.72 -14.27
N TYR A 474 -23.14 3.67 -14.58
CA TYR A 474 -23.61 2.28 -14.50
C TYR A 474 -22.47 1.31 -14.15
N ARG A 475 -22.84 0.07 -13.80
CA ARG A 475 -21.87 -0.99 -13.56
C ARG A 475 -21.15 -1.35 -14.86
N SER A 476 -19.85 -1.17 -14.86
CA SER A 476 -19.01 -1.26 -16.05
C SER A 476 -18.96 -2.68 -16.61
N VAL A 477 -19.03 -2.81 -17.93
CA VAL A 477 -19.09 -4.09 -18.66
C VAL A 477 -17.94 -4.22 -19.66
N ASN A 478 -17.60 -3.15 -20.38
CA ASN A 478 -16.62 -3.22 -21.48
C ASN A 478 -15.86 -1.90 -21.75
N PRO A 479 -15.30 -1.25 -20.71
CA PRO A 479 -14.50 -0.03 -20.88
C PRO A 479 -13.16 -0.36 -21.54
N VAL A 480 -12.69 0.51 -22.42
CA VAL A 480 -11.41 0.34 -23.13
C VAL A 480 -10.59 1.62 -23.00
N CYS A 481 -9.27 1.49 -22.87
CA CYS A 481 -8.30 2.54 -22.53
C CYS A 481 -8.37 3.04 -21.07
N SER A 482 -7.21 3.27 -20.48
CA SER A 482 -7.03 3.62 -19.07
C SER A 482 -6.72 5.10 -18.80
N PHE A 483 -7.23 6.01 -19.64
CA PHE A 483 -6.92 7.46 -19.55
C PHE A 483 -7.12 8.03 -18.14
N ALA A 484 -8.22 7.67 -17.48
CA ALA A 484 -8.43 8.00 -16.08
C ALA A 484 -9.33 6.99 -15.37
N TYR A 485 -8.82 6.41 -14.29
CA TYR A 485 -9.56 5.49 -13.44
C TYR A 485 -9.19 5.69 -11.98
N ALA A 486 -10.20 5.72 -11.12
CA ALA A 486 -10.00 5.76 -9.68
C ALA A 486 -10.05 4.36 -9.08
N LEU A 487 -9.27 4.16 -8.03
CA LEU A 487 -9.22 2.92 -7.26
C LEU A 487 -9.57 3.17 -5.81
N SER A 488 -10.37 2.27 -5.24
CA SER A 488 -10.46 2.15 -3.79
C SER A 488 -9.25 1.39 -3.25
N ARG A 489 -9.06 1.42 -1.93
CA ARG A 489 -8.04 0.63 -1.23
C ARG A 489 -8.13 -0.86 -1.56
N GLU A 490 -9.35 -1.39 -1.61
CA GLU A 490 -9.59 -2.80 -1.95
C GLU A 490 -9.31 -3.04 -3.44
N GLY A 491 -9.79 -2.14 -4.32
CA GLY A 491 -9.53 -2.22 -5.77
C GLY A 491 -8.05 -2.23 -6.10
N SER A 492 -7.24 -1.37 -5.46
CA SER A 492 -5.79 -1.33 -5.64
C SER A 492 -5.12 -2.68 -5.35
N ARG A 493 -5.56 -3.37 -4.28
CA ARG A 493 -5.03 -4.69 -3.91
C ARG A 493 -5.47 -5.78 -4.89
N LYS A 494 -6.77 -5.80 -5.23
CA LYS A 494 -7.33 -6.78 -6.16
C LYS A 494 -6.71 -6.67 -7.54
N ILE A 495 -6.48 -5.47 -8.05
CA ILE A 495 -5.84 -5.29 -9.36
C ILE A 495 -4.44 -5.91 -9.37
N LEU A 496 -3.62 -5.71 -8.34
CA LEU A 496 -2.30 -6.34 -8.33
C LEU A 496 -2.37 -7.88 -8.28
N GLU A 497 -3.39 -8.44 -7.64
CA GLU A 497 -3.61 -9.88 -7.58
C GLU A 497 -4.10 -10.44 -8.92
N VAL A 498 -5.05 -9.77 -9.56
CA VAL A 498 -5.71 -10.25 -10.78
C VAL A 498 -4.87 -9.95 -12.03
N LEU A 499 -4.30 -8.74 -12.13
CA LEU A 499 -3.58 -8.27 -13.32
C LEU A 499 -2.05 -8.44 -13.23
N GLY A 500 -1.53 -8.89 -12.08
CA GLY A 500 -0.08 -9.05 -11.88
C GLY A 500 0.56 -10.18 -12.71
N GLY A 501 -0.24 -11.04 -13.32
CA GLY A 501 0.21 -12.25 -14.03
C GLY A 501 0.42 -12.09 -15.55
N ALA A 502 0.21 -10.90 -16.12
CA ALA A 502 0.36 -10.62 -17.56
C ALA A 502 -0.54 -11.46 -18.51
N GLN A 503 -1.68 -11.95 -18.03
CA GLN A 503 -2.51 -12.91 -18.78
C GLN A 503 -3.56 -12.23 -19.67
N ASP A 504 -3.14 -11.27 -20.51
CA ASP A 504 -4.00 -10.61 -21.50
C ASP A 504 -3.19 -9.77 -22.51
N GLU A 505 -3.87 -9.17 -23.50
CA GLU A 505 -3.20 -8.34 -24.52
C GLU A 505 -2.76 -6.94 -24.03
N ALA A 506 -3.45 -6.38 -23.02
CA ALA A 506 -3.15 -5.06 -22.46
C ALA A 506 -3.74 -4.88 -21.05
N PHE A 507 -3.23 -3.90 -20.30
CA PHE A 507 -3.62 -3.61 -18.92
C PHE A 507 -5.12 -3.30 -18.79
N ASP A 508 -5.61 -2.40 -19.63
CA ASP A 508 -7.00 -1.96 -19.65
C ASP A 508 -7.94 -3.11 -20.06
N VAL A 509 -7.54 -3.93 -21.04
CA VAL A 509 -8.30 -5.11 -21.48
C VAL A 509 -8.39 -6.16 -20.35
N SER A 510 -7.29 -6.40 -19.65
CA SER A 510 -7.28 -7.30 -18.49
C SER A 510 -8.16 -6.79 -17.35
N MET A 511 -8.10 -5.47 -17.08
CA MET A 511 -8.97 -4.83 -16.09
C MET A 511 -10.44 -4.95 -16.48
N MET A 512 -10.77 -4.72 -17.75
CA MET A 512 -12.10 -4.87 -18.30
C MET A 512 -12.61 -6.32 -18.18
N HIS A 513 -11.80 -7.33 -18.49
CA HIS A 513 -12.18 -8.73 -18.30
C HIS A 513 -12.46 -9.05 -16.82
N ALA A 514 -11.65 -8.51 -15.89
CA ALA A 514 -11.87 -8.67 -14.46
C ALA A 514 -13.18 -8.01 -13.98
N CYS A 515 -13.51 -6.82 -14.50
CA CYS A 515 -14.80 -6.17 -14.26
C CYS A 515 -15.97 -7.03 -14.77
N LYS A 516 -15.90 -7.48 -16.02
CA LYS A 516 -16.92 -8.30 -16.68
C LYS A 516 -17.14 -9.66 -16.00
N ALA A 517 -16.07 -10.25 -15.46
CA ALA A 517 -16.11 -11.50 -14.70
C ALA A 517 -16.65 -11.32 -13.27
N GLY A 518 -16.93 -10.08 -12.82
CA GLY A 518 -17.36 -9.78 -11.46
C GLY A 518 -16.25 -9.95 -10.41
N GLN A 519 -14.98 -10.03 -10.84
CA GLN A 519 -13.82 -10.05 -9.94
C GLN A 519 -13.54 -8.67 -9.37
N LEU A 520 -13.92 -7.61 -10.11
CA LEU A 520 -13.86 -6.22 -9.70
C LEU A 520 -15.26 -5.57 -9.77
N LYS A 521 -15.62 -4.80 -8.73
CA LYS A 521 -16.81 -3.94 -8.71
C LYS A 521 -16.51 -2.64 -9.46
N CYS A 522 -16.77 -2.64 -10.76
CA CYS A 522 -16.46 -1.51 -11.63
C CYS A 522 -17.68 -0.64 -11.91
N ILE A 523 -17.47 0.67 -11.95
CA ILE A 523 -18.47 1.67 -12.36
C ILE A 523 -17.84 2.54 -13.44
N SER A 524 -18.60 2.87 -14.46
CA SER A 524 -18.17 3.76 -15.54
C SER A 524 -19.05 4.98 -15.66
N VAL A 525 -18.47 6.05 -16.21
CA VAL A 525 -19.14 7.30 -16.55
C VAL A 525 -19.10 7.49 -18.07
N VAL A 526 -20.26 7.48 -18.72
CA VAL A 526 -20.38 7.53 -20.19
C VAL A 526 -21.38 8.62 -20.63
N PRO A 527 -21.03 9.55 -21.53
CA PRO A 527 -19.68 9.82 -22.03
C PRO A 527 -18.66 10.06 -20.91
N GLU A 528 -17.39 9.92 -21.24
CA GLU A 528 -16.25 10.15 -20.35
C GLU A 528 -16.04 11.64 -20.02
N VAL A 529 -15.41 11.94 -18.88
CA VAL A 529 -15.06 13.32 -18.46
C VAL A 529 -13.58 13.64 -18.62
N VAL A 530 -12.76 12.62 -18.82
CA VAL A 530 -11.34 12.74 -19.14
C VAL A 530 -11.08 11.99 -20.44
N HIS A 531 -10.36 12.61 -21.38
CA HIS A 531 -9.98 11.97 -22.64
C HIS A 531 -8.54 12.34 -23.02
N GLN A 532 -7.93 11.55 -23.90
CA GLN A 532 -6.63 11.86 -24.46
C GLN A 532 -6.64 13.19 -25.24
N TYR A 533 -5.62 14.01 -24.98
CA TYR A 533 -5.21 15.14 -25.79
C TYR A 533 -4.29 14.66 -26.91
N PHE A 534 -4.65 14.97 -28.15
CA PHE A 534 -3.86 14.67 -29.32
C PHE A 534 -3.05 15.90 -29.71
N PRO A 535 -1.72 15.78 -29.86
CA PRO A 535 -0.92 16.86 -30.44
C PRO A 535 -1.30 17.08 -31.91
N ALA A 536 -0.84 18.18 -32.50
CA ALA A 536 -1.18 18.51 -33.88
C ALA A 536 -0.83 17.37 -34.85
N GLN A 537 -1.76 17.04 -35.76
CA GLN A 537 -1.61 15.89 -36.68
C GLN A 537 -0.33 15.95 -37.52
N SER A 538 0.17 17.16 -37.80
CA SER A 538 1.43 17.40 -38.52
C SER A 538 2.65 16.76 -37.84
N PHE A 539 2.58 16.49 -36.55
CA PHE A 539 3.67 15.87 -35.79
C PHE A 539 3.73 14.35 -35.92
N GLY A 540 2.69 13.70 -36.48
CA GLY A 540 2.69 12.25 -36.74
C GLY A 540 2.87 11.38 -35.49
N VAL A 541 2.53 11.91 -34.32
CA VAL A 541 2.91 11.37 -33.01
C VAL A 541 2.24 10.04 -32.76
N LYS A 542 3.01 9.12 -32.18
CA LYS A 542 2.59 7.77 -31.82
C LYS A 542 2.40 7.66 -30.30
N SER A 543 1.53 6.73 -29.88
CA SER A 543 1.36 6.45 -28.45
C SER A 543 2.66 5.89 -27.85
N ALA A 544 2.81 5.94 -26.52
CA ALA A 544 3.98 5.34 -25.87
C ALA A 544 4.05 3.82 -26.13
N VAL A 545 2.90 3.17 -26.26
CA VAL A 545 2.78 1.76 -26.64
C VAL A 545 3.31 1.54 -28.07
N ASP A 546 2.91 2.38 -29.03
CA ASP A 546 3.41 2.28 -30.41
C ASP A 546 4.93 2.48 -30.51
N VAL A 547 5.48 3.45 -29.77
CA VAL A 547 6.92 3.69 -29.68
C VAL A 547 7.62 2.47 -29.07
N GLY A 548 7.05 1.89 -28.00
CA GLY A 548 7.53 0.63 -27.44
C GLY A 548 7.47 -0.54 -28.43
N ASN A 549 6.52 -0.51 -29.36
CA ASN A 549 6.41 -1.49 -30.46
C ASN A 549 7.32 -1.17 -31.67
N GLY A 550 8.28 -0.25 -31.52
CA GLY A 550 9.30 0.04 -32.53
C GLY A 550 8.91 1.10 -33.57
N GLN A 551 7.85 1.87 -33.33
CA GLN A 551 7.53 3.03 -34.17
C GLN A 551 8.43 4.22 -33.80
N GLU A 552 8.84 5.01 -34.80
CA GLU A 552 9.65 6.22 -34.58
C GLU A 552 8.90 7.24 -33.71
N PRO A 553 9.57 7.88 -32.73
CA PRO A 553 8.98 8.94 -31.96
C PRO A 553 8.67 10.16 -32.83
N GLY A 554 7.77 11.02 -32.34
CA GLY A 554 7.47 12.30 -32.98
C GLY A 554 8.66 13.27 -32.98
N PRO A 555 8.44 14.53 -33.40
CA PRO A 555 9.48 15.58 -33.43
C PRO A 555 10.02 15.91 -32.03
N GLU A 556 10.98 16.84 -31.94
CA GLU A 556 11.53 17.29 -30.66
C GLU A 556 10.44 17.91 -29.74
N GLU A 557 10.57 17.73 -28.43
CA GLU A 557 9.53 18.12 -27.46
C GLU A 557 9.10 19.59 -27.53
N ALA A 558 10.01 20.50 -27.88
CA ALA A 558 9.72 21.93 -27.92
C ALA A 558 8.68 22.29 -28.99
N GLU A 559 8.61 21.53 -30.08
CA GLU A 559 7.68 21.80 -31.19
C GLU A 559 6.22 21.60 -30.79
N PHE A 560 5.95 20.65 -29.88
CA PHE A 560 4.60 20.31 -29.43
C PHE A 560 3.86 21.46 -28.76
N GLU A 561 4.59 22.39 -28.13
CA GLU A 561 4.02 23.50 -27.38
C GLU A 561 3.72 24.71 -28.28
N HIS A 562 4.23 24.72 -29.52
CA HIS A 562 4.04 25.80 -30.48
C HIS A 562 2.79 25.64 -31.35
N VAL A 563 2.27 24.41 -31.50
CA VAL A 563 1.11 24.15 -32.34
C VAL A 563 0.00 23.51 -31.50
N MET A 564 -1.16 24.16 -31.49
CA MET A 564 -2.35 23.64 -30.81
C MET A 564 -2.80 22.31 -31.43
N GLY A 565 -2.89 21.29 -30.60
CA GLY A 565 -3.53 20.01 -30.89
C GLY A 565 -5.05 20.03 -30.70
N SER A 566 -5.63 18.89 -30.35
CA SER A 566 -7.08 18.71 -30.17
C SER A 566 -7.41 17.68 -29.11
N THR A 567 -8.54 17.84 -28.43
CA THR A 567 -9.09 16.84 -27.50
C THR A 567 -10.38 16.29 -28.06
N GLU A 568 -10.50 14.97 -28.11
CA GLU A 568 -11.74 14.29 -28.50
C GLU A 568 -12.75 14.35 -27.36
N ASN A 569 -14.04 14.49 -27.70
CA ASN A 569 -15.18 14.35 -26.78
C ASN A 569 -15.22 15.30 -25.55
N ILE A 570 -14.26 16.21 -25.42
CA ILE A 570 -14.21 17.24 -24.38
C ILE A 570 -14.47 18.61 -25.01
N LEU A 571 -15.62 19.21 -24.66
CA LEU A 571 -16.09 20.46 -25.28
C LEU A 571 -15.21 21.67 -24.92
N GLU A 572 -14.91 21.86 -23.64
CA GLU A 572 -14.07 22.94 -23.12
C GLU A 572 -12.77 22.39 -22.57
N SER A 573 -11.92 21.84 -23.44
CA SER A 573 -10.56 21.40 -23.11
C SER A 573 -9.82 22.37 -22.18
N ALA A 574 -9.53 21.92 -20.96
CA ALA A 574 -8.80 22.69 -19.95
C ALA A 574 -7.36 22.96 -20.40
N ARG A 575 -6.70 21.96 -20.99
CA ARG A 575 -5.36 22.09 -21.56
C ARG A 575 -5.33 23.16 -22.66
N CYS A 576 -6.29 23.15 -23.57
CA CYS A 576 -6.30 24.12 -24.65
C CYS A 576 -6.68 25.53 -24.22
N ARG A 577 -7.58 25.64 -23.25
CA ARG A 577 -7.90 26.91 -22.60
C ARG A 577 -6.68 27.48 -21.88
N ALA A 578 -5.91 26.64 -21.19
CA ALA A 578 -4.73 27.07 -20.44
C ALA A 578 -3.58 27.52 -21.35
N LEU A 579 -3.29 26.76 -22.42
CA LEU A 579 -2.14 27.01 -23.28
C LEU A 579 -2.40 28.00 -24.41
N TRP A 580 -3.61 28.02 -24.98
CA TRP A 580 -3.94 28.84 -26.16
C TRP A 580 -5.14 29.78 -25.95
N GLY A 581 -5.86 29.71 -24.83
CA GLY A 581 -7.08 30.51 -24.60
C GLY A 581 -8.26 30.11 -25.49
N GLN A 582 -8.17 28.99 -26.20
CA GLN A 582 -9.13 28.55 -27.22
C GLN A 582 -9.72 27.17 -26.91
N ARG A 583 -10.83 26.83 -27.58
CA ARG A 583 -11.36 25.47 -27.61
C ARG A 583 -10.63 24.67 -28.69
N CYS A 584 -10.47 23.37 -28.47
CA CYS A 584 -9.80 22.49 -29.42
C CYS A 584 -10.52 21.13 -29.57
N LEU A 585 -11.85 21.14 -29.49
CA LEU A 585 -12.65 19.93 -29.72
C LEU A 585 -12.33 19.35 -31.10
N ARG A 586 -11.89 18.09 -31.13
CA ARG A 586 -11.63 17.37 -32.38
C ARG A 586 -12.96 17.11 -33.09
N LYS A 587 -13.04 17.47 -34.37
CA LYS A 587 -14.19 17.19 -35.23
C LYS A 587 -13.83 16.10 -36.23
N GLN A 588 -14.84 15.32 -36.63
CA GLN A 588 -14.71 14.26 -37.64
C GLN A 588 -14.27 14.79 -39.00
#